data_AF-A0A357LER3-F1
#
_entry.id   AF-A0A357LER3-F1
#
_cell.length_a   1.000
_cell.length_b   1.000
_cell.length_c   1.000
_cell.angle_alpha   90.00
_cell.angle_beta   90.00
_cell.angle_gamma   90.00
#
_symmetry.space_group_name_H-M   'P 1'
#
loop_
_entity.id
_entity.type
_entity.pdbx_description
1 polymer ?
#
loop_
_entity_poly.entity_id
_entity_poly.type
_entity_poly.pdbx_seq_one_letter_code
_entity_poly.pdbx_strand_id
1 'polypeptide(L)'
;MAGGMRAEKSAVGEGLRPAYLQLLHLVERLHRQLLDVIKDELERLGQTDINSVQALLLYNIGEAELTPGELRSRGHYLGSNVSYNLKQLVDKG
;
A
#
# COMPACT_ATOMS: atom_id res chain seq x y z
N MET A 1 41.57 25.76 2.17
CA MET A 1 40.12 26.01 2.26
C MET A 1 39.29 24.84 1.68
N ALA A 2 39.66 23.57 1.93
CA ALA A 2 38.96 22.39 1.37
C ALA A 2 38.44 21.40 2.44
N GLY A 3 38.53 21.75 3.72
CA GLY A 3 38.14 20.88 4.85
C GLY A 3 36.68 20.99 5.28
N GLY A 4 35.99 22.10 5.00
CA GLY A 4 34.61 22.33 5.45
C GLY A 4 33.55 21.53 4.69
N MET A 5 33.77 21.29 3.40
CA MET A 5 32.73 20.74 2.50
C MET A 5 32.51 19.22 2.64
N ARG A 6 33.43 18.50 3.33
CA ARG A 6 33.26 17.06 3.64
C ARG A 6 32.45 16.79 4.91
N ALA A 7 32.47 17.71 5.88
CA ALA A 7 31.78 17.53 7.15
C ALA A 7 30.26 17.74 7.04
N GLU A 8 29.81 18.72 6.24
CA GLU A 8 28.38 18.98 6.01
C GLU A 8 27.67 17.84 5.29
N LYS A 9 28.36 17.13 4.39
CA LYS A 9 27.77 16.02 3.62
C LYS A 9 27.49 14.78 4.47
N SER A 10 28.18 14.62 5.61
CA SER A 10 28.03 13.48 6.52
C SER A 10 26.86 13.68 7.49
N ALA A 11 26.67 14.89 8.03
CA ALA A 11 25.61 15.21 8.97
C ALA A 11 24.20 15.10 8.34
N VAL A 12 24.04 15.52 7.08
CA VAL A 12 22.78 15.39 6.32
C VAL A 12 22.45 13.90 6.05
N GLY A 13 23.47 13.07 5.78
CA GLY A 13 23.28 11.63 5.56
C GLY A 13 22.93 10.85 6.83
N GLU A 14 23.44 11.26 7.99
CA GLU A 14 23.19 10.62 9.29
C GLU A 14 21.76 10.86 9.79
N GLY A 15 21.19 12.05 9.58
CA GLY A 15 19.79 12.35 9.93
C GLY A 15 18.76 11.79 8.95
N LEU A 16 19.13 11.61 7.68
CA LEU A 16 18.21 11.16 6.63
C LEU A 16 17.80 9.69 6.80
N ARG A 17 18.73 8.81 7.23
CA ARG A 17 18.43 7.38 7.39
C ARG A 17 17.38 7.11 8.47
N PRO A 18 17.49 7.64 9.71
CA PRO A 18 16.45 7.48 10.73
C PRO A 18 15.09 8.03 10.28
N ALA A 19 15.07 9.22 9.66
CA ALA A 19 13.84 9.83 9.15
C ALA A 19 13.19 8.97 8.05
N TYR A 20 13.99 8.41 7.14
CA TYR A 20 13.51 7.51 6.10
C TYR A 20 12.90 6.22 6.68
N LEU A 21 13.55 5.59 7.66
CA LEU A 21 13.01 4.40 8.32
C LEU A 21 11.73 4.72 9.10
N GLN A 22 11.66 5.88 9.74
CA GLN A 22 10.44 6.35 10.40
C GLN A 22 9.31 6.55 9.39
N LEU A 23 9.58 7.13 8.22
CA LEU A 23 8.59 7.28 7.17
C LEU A 23 8.07 5.92 6.69
N LEU A 24 8.95 4.96 6.42
CA LEU A 24 8.55 3.60 6.05
C LEU A 24 7.64 2.96 7.10
N HIS A 25 8.01 3.05 8.37
CA HIS A 25 7.17 2.54 9.47
C HIS A 25 5.80 3.23 9.54
N LEU A 26 5.74 4.55 9.32
CA LEU A 26 4.47 5.28 9.32
C LEU A 26 3.59 4.86 8.13
N VAL A 27 4.16 4.67 6.95
CA VAL A 27 3.43 4.19 5.76
C VAL A 27 2.87 2.78 5.99
N GLU A 28 3.69 1.86 6.51
CA GLU A 28 3.24 0.50 6.83
C GLU A 28 2.15 0.50 7.91
N ARG A 29 2.29 1.35 8.94
CA ARG A 29 1.29 1.47 10.01
C ARG A 29 -0.03 2.01 9.46
N LEU A 30 0.02 3.07 8.66
CA LEU A 30 -1.15 3.66 8.03
C LEU A 30 -1.87 2.63 7.15
N HIS A 31 -1.13 1.85 6.37
CA HIS A 31 -1.72 0.81 5.53
C HIS A 31 -2.46 -0.26 6.34
N ARG A 32 -1.88 -0.75 7.45
CA ARG A 32 -2.58 -1.70 8.35
C ARG A 32 -3.82 -1.09 8.98
N GLN A 33 -3.70 0.14 9.51
CA GLN A 33 -4.83 0.84 10.13
C GLN A 33 -5.98 1.06 9.14
N LEU A 34 -5.69 1.32 7.86
CA LEU A 34 -6.71 1.42 6.82
C LEU A 34 -7.42 0.07 6.60
N LEU A 35 -6.68 -1.03 6.49
CA LEU A 35 -7.26 -2.36 6.31
C LEU A 35 -8.11 -2.79 7.51
N ASP A 36 -7.71 -2.42 8.73
CA ASP A 36 -8.47 -2.67 9.96
C ASP A 36 -9.80 -1.90 9.94
N VAL A 37 -9.80 -0.61 9.58
CA VAL A 37 -11.05 0.17 9.45
C VAL A 37 -12.00 -0.43 8.42
N ILE A 38 -11.48 -0.85 7.26
CA ILE A 38 -12.30 -1.51 6.23
C ILE A 38 -12.84 -2.85 6.75
N LYS A 39 -12.03 -3.61 7.50
CA LYS A 39 -12.45 -4.87 8.08
C LYS A 39 -13.62 -4.67 9.05
N ASP A 40 -13.47 -3.73 9.98
CA ASP A 40 -14.48 -3.40 10.98
C ASP A 40 -15.79 -2.95 10.32
N GLU A 41 -15.72 -2.26 9.18
CA GLU A 41 -16.88 -1.89 8.37
C GLU A 41 -17.59 -3.11 7.78
N LEU A 42 -16.85 -4.00 7.13
CA LEU A 42 -17.38 -5.21 6.51
C LEU A 42 -18.06 -6.11 7.57
N GLU A 43 -17.41 -6.29 8.72
CA GLU A 43 -17.96 -7.04 9.84
C GLU A 43 -19.24 -6.40 10.38
N ARG A 44 -19.28 -5.06 10.52
CA ARG A 44 -20.48 -4.34 10.97
C ARG A 44 -21.65 -4.46 10.00
N LEU A 45 -21.38 -4.52 8.71
CA LEU A 45 -22.39 -4.72 7.66
C LEU A 45 -22.78 -6.20 7.48
N GLY A 46 -22.10 -7.13 8.18
CA GLY A 46 -22.27 -8.57 7.97
C GLY A 46 -21.79 -9.05 6.59
N GLN A 47 -20.94 -8.26 5.92
CA GLN A 47 -20.40 -8.59 4.61
C GLN A 47 -19.20 -9.53 4.76
N THR A 48 -19.37 -10.79 4.36
CA THR A 48 -18.34 -11.84 4.47
C THR A 48 -17.77 -12.30 3.12
N ASP A 49 -18.30 -11.81 2.01
CA ASP A 49 -17.95 -12.30 0.67
C ASP A 49 -16.60 -11.78 0.19
N ILE A 50 -16.11 -10.68 0.76
CA ILE A 50 -14.81 -10.08 0.40
C ILE A 50 -14.04 -9.68 1.65
N ASN A 51 -12.71 -9.67 1.57
CA ASN A 51 -11.83 -9.15 2.62
C ASN A 51 -11.46 -7.67 2.37
N SER A 52 -10.79 -7.04 3.34
CA SER A 52 -10.40 -5.62 3.27
C SER A 52 -9.51 -5.28 2.07
N VAL A 53 -8.63 -6.19 1.66
CA VAL A 53 -7.76 -6.01 0.48
C VAL A 53 -8.60 -6.02 -0.79
N GLN A 54 -9.55 -6.93 -0.90
CA GLN A 54 -10.49 -7.02 -2.03
C GLN A 54 -11.38 -5.78 -2.11
N ALA A 55 -11.92 -5.31 -0.98
CA ALA A 55 -12.73 -4.09 -0.93
C ALA A 55 -11.92 -2.85 -1.37
N LEU A 56 -10.68 -2.71 -0.90
CA LEU A 56 -9.80 -1.63 -1.31
C LEU A 56 -9.42 -1.71 -2.80
N LEU A 57 -9.23 -2.92 -3.33
CA LEU A 57 -8.99 -3.14 -4.76
C LEU A 57 -10.18 -2.69 -5.61
N LEU A 58 -11.40 -3.09 -5.24
CA LEU A 58 -12.63 -2.67 -5.91
C LEU A 58 -12.80 -1.16 -5.89
N TYR A 59 -12.55 -0.51 -4.74
CA TYR A 59 -12.58 0.95 -4.63
C TYR A 59 -11.59 1.65 -5.57
N ASN A 60 -10.35 1.13 -5.65
CA ASN A 60 -9.31 1.71 -6.50
C ASN A 60 -9.54 1.49 -8.00
N ILE A 61 -10.27 0.43 -8.37
CA ILE A 61 -10.76 0.22 -9.74
C ILE A 61 -11.89 1.21 -10.04
N GLY A 62 -12.84 1.36 -9.11
CA GLY A 62 -14.04 2.16 -9.30
C GLY A 62 -14.82 1.69 -10.54
N GLU A 63 -15.13 2.63 -11.42
CA GLU A 63 -15.81 2.38 -12.71
C GLU A 63 -14.83 2.17 -13.88
N ALA A 64 -13.52 2.12 -13.62
CA ALA A 64 -12.55 2.00 -14.69
C ALA A 64 -12.45 0.55 -15.19
N GLU A 65 -12.60 0.35 -16.50
CA GLU A 65 -12.20 -0.90 -17.14
C GLU A 65 -10.67 -0.94 -17.24
N LEU A 66 -10.04 -1.60 -16.28
CA LEU A 66 -8.60 -1.78 -16.23
C LEU A 66 -8.23 -3.22 -16.54
N THR A 67 -7.24 -3.40 -17.41
CA THR A 67 -6.62 -4.70 -17.57
C THR A 67 -5.88 -5.10 -16.27
N PRO A 68 -5.69 -6.41 -16.00
CA PRO A 68 -4.91 -6.86 -14.85
C PRO A 68 -3.47 -6.29 -14.81
N GLY A 69 -2.90 -5.98 -15.99
CA GLY A 69 -1.59 -5.36 -16.12
C GLY A 69 -1.56 -3.90 -15.66
N GLU A 70 -2.61 -3.13 -15.98
CA GLU A 70 -2.76 -1.73 -15.57
C GLU A 70 -3.08 -1.59 -14.08
N LEU A 71 -3.85 -2.52 -13.54
CA LEU A 71 -4.08 -2.63 -12.10
C LEU A 71 -2.76 -2.81 -11.33
N ARG A 72 -1.90 -3.72 -11.79
CA ARG A 72 -0.58 -3.95 -11.18
C ARG A 72 0.32 -2.72 -11.20
N SER A 73 0.34 -1.98 -12.31
CA SER A 73 1.25 -0.84 -12.49
C SER A 73 0.77 0.42 -11.76
N ARG A 74 -0.55 0.65 -11.63
CA ARG A 74 -1.10 1.85 -10.98
C ARG A 74 -1.17 1.79 -9.45
N GLY A 75 -1.36 0.61 -8.87
CA GLY A 75 -1.56 0.49 -7.41
C GLY A 75 -0.34 0.06 -6.60
N HIS A 76 0.86 0.04 -7.22
CA HIS A 76 2.08 -0.50 -6.58
C HIS A 76 1.88 -1.93 -6.01
N TYR A 77 1.02 -2.72 -6.65
CA TYR A 77 0.63 -4.04 -6.20
C TYR A 77 1.71 -5.07 -6.58
N LEU A 78 2.79 -5.08 -5.81
CA LEU A 78 3.88 -6.04 -5.97
C LEU A 78 3.39 -7.46 -5.61
N GLY A 79 3.23 -8.31 -6.62
CA GLY A 79 3.31 -9.77 -6.45
C GLY A 79 2.00 -10.56 -6.59
N SER A 80 2.12 -11.83 -6.22
CA SER A 80 1.13 -12.92 -6.32
C SER A 80 -0.16 -12.66 -5.53
N ASN A 81 -0.11 -11.83 -4.48
CA ASN A 81 -1.26 -11.54 -3.63
C ASN A 81 -2.40 -10.82 -4.36
N VAL A 82 -2.09 -9.87 -5.25
CA VAL A 82 -3.13 -9.13 -5.97
C VAL A 82 -3.71 -9.95 -7.11
N SER A 83 -2.89 -10.68 -7.86
CA SER A 83 -3.38 -11.61 -8.88
C SER A 83 -4.30 -12.68 -8.28
N TYR A 84 -4.00 -13.16 -7.06
CA TYR A 84 -4.85 -14.10 -6.34
C TYR A 84 -6.17 -13.47 -5.87
N ASN A 85 -6.14 -12.27 -5.29
CA ASN A 85 -7.36 -11.57 -4.86
C ASN A 85 -8.26 -11.20 -6.05
N LEU A 86 -7.68 -10.75 -7.17
CA LEU A 86 -8.42 -10.48 -8.41
C LEU A 86 -9.05 -11.75 -8.97
N LYS A 87 -8.31 -12.87 -9.00
CA LYS A 87 -8.87 -14.16 -9.43
C LYS A 87 -10.06 -14.56 -8.56
N GLN A 88 -9.91 -14.49 -7.24
CA GLN A 88 -11.02 -14.80 -6.34
C GLN A 88 -12.24 -13.89 -6.51
N LEU A 89 -12.03 -12.60 -6.82
CA LEU A 89 -13.12 -11.67 -7.11
C LEU A 89 -13.85 -12.09 -8.40
N VAL A 90 -13.10 -12.35 -9.48
CA VAL A 90 -13.67 -12.83 -10.75
C VAL A 90 -14.42 -14.17 -10.59
N ASP A 91 -13.89 -15.08 -9.78
CA ASP A 91 -14.54 -16.37 -9.50
C ASP A 91 -15.87 -16.22 -8.73
N LYS A 92 -16.10 -15.07 -8.07
CA LYS A 92 -17.33 -14.76 -7.32
C LYS A 92 -18.38 -13.99 -8.15
N GLY A 93 -18.03 -13.53 -9.35
CA GLY A 93 -18.91 -12.75 -10.25
C GLY A 93 -18.66 -11.26 -10.17
#